data_AF-A0A8P4FVN4-F1
#
_entry.id   AF-A0A8P4FVN4-F1
#
_cell.length_a   1.000
_cell.length_b   1.000
_cell.length_c   1.000
_cell.angle_alpha   90.00
_cell.angle_beta   90.00
_cell.angle_gamma   90.00
#
_symmetry.space_group_name_H-M   'P 1'
#
loop_
_entity.id
_entity.type
_entity.pdbx_description
1 polymer ?
#
loop_
_entity_poly.entity_id
_entity_poly.type
_entity_poly.pdbx_seq_one_letter_code
_entity_poly.pdbx_strand_id
1 'polypeptide(L)'
;RALTPRFGWNNDSENYYFLKYFLFLCNLVFTVLGLVVLGLGMWGLISKESFAQEKIGSIGTDPMLILVTLGFVLTLLCLSGCVGALRENCSLLKLFSAAVLVLITAQVLVAIMAYSLGDQVGGYLRSGMLAAMVRYQDDLDLRFITDEIQSNLQCCGADNYRDWEINIYYNCSAPGVLACGVPATCCVDPLENGTVWNSQCGVGAQQLDEFTAQSVIFLGGCLGGISRWIEQHEGLIGTVGIVVLGVQILTVFITTRLLESIQWYKVYR
;
A
#
# COMPACT_ATOMS: atom_id res chain seq x y z
N ARG A 1 58.57 10.66 20.68
CA ARG A 1 58.74 10.12 19.31
C ARG A 1 58.07 8.75 19.28
N ALA A 2 56.77 8.72 19.01
CA ALA A 2 56.04 7.49 18.70
C ALA A 2 55.39 7.74 17.33
N LEU A 3 55.71 6.85 16.39
CA LEU A 3 55.36 6.94 14.98
C LEU A 3 53.85 6.80 14.80
N THR A 4 53.27 7.72 14.03
CA THR A 4 51.94 7.63 13.43
C THR A 4 51.72 6.29 12.71
N PRO A 5 50.48 5.76 12.66
CA PRO A 5 49.99 5.11 11.46
C PRO A 5 49.27 6.18 10.62
N ARG A 6 49.99 7.07 9.92
CA ARG A 6 49.38 8.13 9.10
C ARG A 6 48.71 7.58 7.82
N PHE A 7 48.85 6.29 7.57
CA PHE A 7 48.33 5.61 6.37
C PHE A 7 46.90 5.05 6.55
N GLY A 8 46.40 4.90 7.80
CA GLY A 8 45.02 4.46 8.07
C GLY A 8 43.99 5.58 8.16
N TRP A 9 44.41 6.75 8.66
CA TRP A 9 43.51 7.90 8.91
C TRP A 9 42.84 8.48 7.65
N ASN A 10 43.51 8.45 6.49
CA ASN A 10 42.91 8.96 5.25
C ASN A 10 41.77 8.03 4.77
N ASN A 11 41.98 6.72 4.77
CA ASN A 11 40.93 5.77 4.38
C ASN A 11 39.74 5.79 5.34
N ASP A 12 39.99 5.89 6.65
CA ASP A 12 38.92 5.91 7.65
C ASP A 12 38.07 7.21 7.58
N SER A 13 38.71 8.35 7.29
CA SER A 13 38.01 9.62 7.10
C SER A 13 37.25 9.67 5.77
N GLU A 14 37.82 9.19 4.67
CA GLU A 14 37.12 9.07 3.38
C GLU A 14 35.88 8.16 3.48
N ASN A 15 36.02 7.00 4.11
CA ASN A 15 34.90 6.09 4.37
C ASN A 15 33.81 6.74 5.25
N TYR A 16 34.20 7.50 6.27
CA TYR A 16 33.26 8.22 7.12
C TYR A 16 32.42 9.24 6.33
N TYR A 17 33.06 10.07 5.51
CA TYR A 17 32.34 11.04 4.67
C TYR A 17 31.44 10.33 3.65
N PHE A 18 31.92 9.26 3.02
CA PHE A 18 31.13 8.46 2.09
C PHE A 18 29.85 7.92 2.75
N LEU A 19 29.96 7.24 3.90
CA LEU A 19 28.80 6.69 4.63
C LEU A 19 27.83 7.79 5.05
N LYS A 20 28.34 8.94 5.51
CA LYS A 20 27.51 10.09 5.92
C LYS A 20 26.70 10.66 4.77
N TYR A 21 27.34 10.96 3.63
CA TYR A 21 26.66 11.54 2.48
C TYR A 21 25.76 10.53 1.76
N PHE A 22 26.15 9.26 1.71
CA PHE A 22 25.31 8.20 1.16
C PHE A 22 24.03 8.01 1.98
N LEU A 23 24.15 7.89 3.31
CA LEU A 23 22.98 7.79 4.20
C LEU A 23 22.06 9.01 4.10
N PHE A 24 22.66 10.21 4.02
CA PHE A 24 21.90 11.44 3.81
C PHE A 24 21.15 11.45 2.48
N LEU A 25 21.83 11.11 1.38
CA LEU A 25 21.22 11.11 0.04
C LEU A 25 20.07 10.11 -0.05
N CYS A 26 20.26 8.88 0.43
CA CYS A 26 19.21 7.86 0.42
C CYS A 26 17.99 8.31 1.24
N ASN A 27 18.21 8.79 2.47
CA ASN A 27 17.10 9.29 3.30
C ASN A 27 16.42 10.52 2.69
N LEU A 28 17.16 11.40 2.00
CA LEU A 28 16.59 12.56 1.33
C LEU A 28 15.62 12.14 0.21
N VAL A 29 16.02 11.15 -0.60
CA VAL A 29 15.15 10.58 -1.64
C VAL A 29 13.89 10.00 -1.01
N PHE A 30 14.02 9.18 0.05
CA PHE A 30 12.85 8.62 0.73
C PHE A 30 11.97 9.68 1.40
N THR A 31 12.54 10.76 1.94
CA THR A 31 11.78 11.91 2.44
C THR A 31 10.96 12.56 1.32
N VAL A 32 11.55 12.78 0.14
CA VAL A 32 10.83 13.37 -1.00
C VAL A 32 9.70 12.44 -1.44
N LEU A 33 9.96 11.15 -1.56
CA LEU A 33 8.92 10.15 -1.87
C LEU A 33 7.80 10.15 -0.83
N GLY A 34 8.15 10.21 0.47
CA GLY A 34 7.18 10.31 1.56
C GLY A 34 6.31 11.57 1.48
N LEU A 35 6.91 12.72 1.14
CA LEU A 35 6.17 13.98 0.94
C LEU A 35 5.24 13.92 -0.27
N VAL A 36 5.63 13.24 -1.35
CA VAL A 36 4.75 13.01 -2.51
C VAL A 36 3.55 12.17 -2.10
N VAL A 37 3.77 11.04 -1.39
CA VAL A 37 2.67 10.18 -0.90
C VAL A 37 1.75 10.95 0.05
N LEU A 38 2.31 11.73 0.98
CA LEU A 38 1.55 12.56 1.90
C LEU A 38 0.75 13.64 1.14
N GLY A 39 1.35 14.28 0.13
CA GLY A 39 0.69 15.26 -0.73
C GLY A 39 -0.48 14.66 -1.50
N LEU A 40 -0.31 13.47 -2.08
CA LEU A 40 -1.37 12.73 -2.77
C LEU A 40 -2.51 12.34 -1.82
N GLY A 41 -2.19 11.86 -0.61
CA GLY A 41 -3.19 11.54 0.40
C GLY A 41 -3.97 12.77 0.86
N MET A 42 -3.30 13.90 1.11
CA MET A 42 -3.97 15.15 1.48
C MET A 42 -4.84 15.69 0.34
N TRP A 43 -4.34 15.65 -0.89
CA TRP A 43 -5.11 16.03 -2.07
C TRP A 43 -6.37 15.18 -2.22
N GLY A 44 -6.27 13.86 -2.00
CA GLY A 44 -7.41 12.94 -2.00
C GLY A 44 -8.44 13.30 -0.93
N LEU A 45 -8.01 13.53 0.32
CA LEU A 45 -8.90 13.94 1.41
C LEU A 45 -9.61 15.27 1.12
N ILE A 46 -8.89 16.28 0.63
CA ILE A 46 -9.49 17.60 0.31
C ILE A 46 -10.49 17.46 -0.85
N SER A 47 -10.14 16.68 -1.86
CA SER A 47 -11.04 16.40 -2.98
C SER A 47 -12.30 15.73 -2.47
N LYS A 48 -12.20 14.73 -1.57
CA LYS A 48 -13.35 14.11 -0.93
C LYS A 48 -14.21 15.09 -0.14
N GLU A 49 -13.64 15.90 0.75
CA GLU A 49 -14.37 16.89 1.55
C GLU A 49 -15.21 17.84 0.68
N SER A 50 -14.69 18.22 -0.50
CA SER A 50 -15.45 19.03 -1.45
C SER A 50 -16.70 18.34 -2.03
N PHE A 51 -16.74 17.00 -2.02
CA PHE A 51 -17.91 16.19 -2.39
C PHE A 51 -18.73 15.71 -1.18
N ALA A 52 -18.12 15.63 0.01
CA ALA A 52 -18.63 14.89 1.18
C ALA A 52 -19.23 15.78 2.29
N GLN A 53 -19.59 17.02 1.99
CA GLN A 53 -20.16 17.99 2.95
C GLN A 53 -21.48 17.52 3.63
N GLU A 54 -21.94 16.28 3.42
CA GLU A 54 -23.18 15.71 3.98
C GLU A 54 -23.07 14.37 4.76
N LYS A 55 -21.92 13.70 4.91
CA LYS A 55 -21.90 12.39 5.61
C LYS A 55 -20.70 12.22 6.56
N ILE A 56 -20.90 12.60 7.82
CA ILE A 56 -20.04 12.23 8.93
C ILE A 56 -20.28 10.75 9.26
N GLY A 57 -19.35 9.87 8.89
CA GLY A 57 -19.52 8.44 9.15
C GLY A 57 -18.26 7.61 8.94
N SER A 58 -17.56 7.34 10.05
CA SER A 58 -16.43 6.41 10.22
C SER A 58 -15.07 6.87 9.72
N ILE A 59 -14.40 7.65 10.57
CA ILE A 59 -13.01 8.13 10.44
C ILE A 59 -11.99 6.97 10.45
N GLY A 60 -12.38 5.75 10.83
CA GLY A 60 -11.44 4.65 11.07
C GLY A 60 -11.04 3.80 9.85
N THR A 61 -11.64 3.99 8.67
CA THR A 61 -11.47 3.07 7.51
C THR A 61 -11.40 3.78 6.16
N ASP A 62 -11.00 5.05 6.13
CA ASP A 62 -10.79 5.77 4.86
C ASP A 62 -9.40 5.41 4.28
N PRO A 63 -9.32 4.85 3.06
CA PRO A 63 -8.05 4.54 2.39
C PRO A 63 -7.10 5.74 2.27
N MET A 64 -7.61 6.96 2.05
CA MET A 64 -6.78 8.17 1.95
C MET A 64 -6.21 8.58 3.30
N LEU A 65 -6.92 8.35 4.41
CA LEU A 65 -6.38 8.60 5.74
C LEU A 65 -5.22 7.66 6.07
N ILE A 66 -5.29 6.40 5.62
CA ILE A 66 -4.18 5.44 5.73
C ILE A 66 -2.98 5.94 4.92
N LEU A 67 -3.19 6.43 3.69
CA LEU A 67 -2.12 7.00 2.87
C LEU A 67 -1.46 8.23 3.52
N VAL A 68 -2.26 9.15 4.08
CA VAL A 68 -1.73 10.33 4.79
C VAL A 68 -0.93 9.95 6.02
N THR A 69 -1.47 9.07 6.87
CA THR A 69 -0.80 8.64 8.11
C THR A 69 0.51 7.90 7.81
N LEU A 70 0.50 6.98 6.83
CA LEU A 70 1.69 6.27 6.38
C LEU A 70 2.73 7.23 5.79
N GLY A 71 2.32 8.12 4.87
CA GLY A 71 3.20 9.10 4.26
C GLY A 71 3.83 10.05 5.29
N PHE A 72 3.07 10.47 6.30
CA PHE A 72 3.55 11.31 7.39
C PHE A 72 4.61 10.61 8.23
N VAL A 73 4.33 9.39 8.68
CA VAL A 73 5.27 8.59 9.49
C VAL A 73 6.56 8.33 8.72
N LEU A 74 6.47 7.90 7.46
CA LEU A 74 7.65 7.65 6.62
C LEU A 74 8.49 8.91 6.42
N THR A 75 7.84 10.05 6.16
CA THR A 75 8.53 11.34 6.00
C THR A 75 9.27 11.73 7.28
N LEU A 76 8.63 11.64 8.45
CA LEU A 76 9.27 11.95 9.73
C LEU A 76 10.46 11.03 10.03
N LEU A 77 10.30 9.72 9.79
CA LEU A 77 11.37 8.76 9.98
C LEU A 77 12.58 9.09 9.10
N CYS A 78 12.38 9.32 7.80
CA CYS A 78 13.47 9.64 6.88
C CYS A 78 14.09 11.01 7.18
N LEU A 79 13.28 12.01 7.56
CA LEU A 79 13.79 13.32 8.00
C LEU A 79 14.68 13.20 9.24
N SER A 80 14.30 12.36 10.20
CA SER A 80 15.11 12.10 11.39
C SER A 80 16.47 11.48 11.02
N GLY A 81 16.51 10.59 10.03
CA GLY A 81 17.74 10.02 9.47
C GLY A 81 18.61 11.08 8.79
N CYS A 82 18.02 11.93 7.94
CA CYS A 82 18.70 13.05 7.29
C CYS A 82 19.33 14.02 8.29
N VAL A 83 18.53 14.51 9.25
CA VAL A 83 18.98 15.47 10.27
C VAL A 83 19.99 14.82 11.20
N GLY A 84 19.78 13.55 11.58
CA GLY A 84 20.71 12.77 12.40
C GLY A 84 22.09 12.63 11.76
N ALA A 85 22.13 12.32 10.46
CA ALA A 85 23.38 12.21 9.69
C ALA A 85 24.09 13.58 9.54
N LEU A 86 23.36 14.64 9.14
CA LEU A 86 23.96 15.97 8.93
C LEU A 86 24.46 16.62 10.22
N ARG A 87 23.65 16.57 11.29
CA ARG A 87 23.96 17.19 12.58
C ARG A 87 24.86 16.33 13.47
N GLU A 88 25.21 15.11 13.02
CA GLU A 88 25.97 14.13 13.83
C GLU A 88 25.35 13.92 15.22
N ASN A 89 24.01 13.94 15.26
CA ASN A 89 23.22 13.80 16.47
C ASN A 89 22.96 12.32 16.72
N CYS A 90 23.74 11.74 17.63
CA CYS A 90 23.67 10.31 17.95
C CYS A 90 22.27 9.88 18.44
N SER A 91 21.53 10.75 19.14
CA SER A 91 20.19 10.40 19.65
C SER A 91 19.18 10.22 18.52
N LEU A 92 19.18 11.13 17.53
CA LEU A 92 18.33 11.01 16.35
C LEU A 92 18.69 9.78 15.52
N LEU A 93 19.99 9.52 15.36
CA LEU A 93 20.48 8.36 14.60
C LEU A 93 20.10 7.02 15.29
N LYS A 94 20.12 6.97 16.62
CA LYS A 94 19.62 5.82 17.40
C LYS A 94 18.11 5.63 17.24
N LEU A 95 17.33 6.69 17.32
CA LEU A 95 15.88 6.63 17.14
C LEU A 95 15.53 6.13 15.73
N PHE A 96 16.20 6.67 14.70
CA PHE A 96 16.06 6.22 13.33
C PHE A 96 16.39 4.72 13.19
N SER A 97 17.55 4.29 13.68
CA SER A 97 17.95 2.87 13.65
C SER A 97 16.95 1.96 14.37
N ALA A 98 16.44 2.39 15.53
CA ALA A 98 15.45 1.62 16.28
C ALA A 98 14.12 1.49 15.52
N ALA A 99 13.66 2.58 14.89
CA ALA A 99 12.46 2.55 14.08
C ALA A 99 12.60 1.63 12.86
N VAL A 100 13.73 1.67 12.14
CA VAL A 100 13.98 0.74 11.02
C VAL A 100 14.03 -0.71 11.50
N LEU A 101 14.62 -0.99 12.67
CA LEU A 101 14.59 -2.33 13.26
C LEU A 101 13.15 -2.81 13.56
N VAL A 102 12.28 -1.94 14.07
CA VAL A 102 10.86 -2.25 14.25
C VAL A 102 10.16 -2.54 12.92
N LEU A 103 10.52 -1.83 11.84
CA LEU A 103 9.98 -2.12 10.50
C LEU A 103 10.46 -3.48 9.97
N ILE A 104 11.73 -3.85 10.19
CA ILE A 104 12.25 -5.17 9.84
C ILE A 104 11.48 -6.26 10.58
N THR A 105 11.29 -6.12 11.90
CA THR A 105 10.55 -7.13 12.67
C THR A 105 9.09 -7.22 12.22
N ALA A 106 8.42 -6.09 11.98
CA ALA A 106 7.07 -6.06 11.46
C ALA A 106 6.98 -6.74 10.08
N GLN A 107 7.93 -6.50 9.17
CA GLN A 107 7.96 -7.10 7.85
C GLN A 107 8.12 -8.63 7.91
N VAL A 108 9.01 -9.13 8.78
CA VAL A 108 9.18 -10.57 9.00
C VAL A 108 7.92 -11.19 9.61
N LEU A 109 7.29 -10.53 10.58
CA LEU A 109 6.03 -11.00 11.18
C LEU A 109 4.91 -11.08 10.14
N VAL A 110 4.75 -10.06 9.29
CA VAL A 110 3.76 -10.07 8.20
C VAL A 110 4.04 -11.21 7.22
N ALA A 111 5.30 -11.46 6.86
CA ALA A 111 5.66 -12.57 5.98
C ALA A 111 5.32 -13.94 6.60
N ILE A 112 5.59 -14.14 7.89
CA ILE A 112 5.24 -15.36 8.62
C ILE A 112 3.71 -15.52 8.69
N MET A 113 2.98 -14.45 9.01
CA MET A 113 1.50 -14.46 9.07
C MET A 113 0.90 -14.82 7.70
N ALA A 114 1.40 -14.20 6.63
CA ALA A 114 0.93 -14.48 5.27
C ALA A 114 1.13 -15.95 4.88
N TYR A 115 2.26 -16.55 5.28
CA TYR A 115 2.55 -17.96 5.00
C TYR A 115 1.77 -18.93 5.89
N SER A 116 1.63 -18.63 7.18
CA SER A 116 1.04 -19.57 8.16
C SER A 116 -0.47 -19.47 8.32
N LEU A 117 -1.08 -18.34 7.94
CA LEU A 117 -2.49 -18.05 8.18
C LEU A 117 -3.22 -17.61 6.89
N GLY A 118 -2.93 -18.26 5.76
CA GLY A 118 -3.54 -17.95 4.46
C GLY A 118 -5.07 -17.88 4.50
N ASP A 119 -5.72 -18.84 5.19
CA ASP A 119 -7.18 -18.86 5.32
C ASP A 119 -7.74 -17.64 6.09
N GLN A 120 -7.05 -17.21 7.16
CA GLN A 120 -7.48 -16.03 7.92
C GLN A 120 -7.28 -14.75 7.11
N VAL A 121 -6.18 -14.64 6.37
CA VAL A 121 -5.94 -13.53 5.46
C VAL A 121 -7.04 -13.47 4.40
N GLY A 122 -7.45 -14.61 3.84
CA GLY A 122 -8.61 -14.71 2.95
C GLY A 122 -9.89 -14.18 3.59
N GLY A 123 -10.15 -14.53 4.86
CA GLY A 123 -11.29 -14.02 5.62
C GLY A 123 -11.27 -12.50 5.85
N TYR A 124 -10.11 -11.91 6.11
CA TYR A 124 -9.95 -10.46 6.23
C TYR A 124 -10.15 -9.76 4.89
N LEU A 125 -9.57 -10.30 3.81
CA LEU A 125 -9.77 -9.78 2.45
C LEU A 125 -11.23 -9.82 2.05
N ARG A 126 -11.93 -10.93 2.32
CA ARG A 126 -13.37 -11.08 2.10
C ARG A 126 -14.16 -10.02 2.84
N SER A 127 -13.91 -9.86 4.13
CA SER A 127 -14.61 -8.88 4.96
C SER A 127 -14.37 -7.45 4.48
N GLY A 128 -13.13 -7.13 4.10
CA GLY A 128 -12.77 -5.83 3.53
C GLY A 128 -13.47 -5.55 2.20
N MET A 129 -13.52 -6.54 1.30
CA MET A 129 -14.18 -6.41 0.02
C MET A 129 -15.70 -6.24 0.18
N LEU A 130 -16.34 -7.03 1.05
CA LEU A 130 -17.77 -6.86 1.34
C LEU A 130 -18.06 -5.49 1.96
N ALA A 131 -17.21 -4.99 2.86
CA ALA A 131 -17.35 -3.65 3.42
C ALA A 131 -17.21 -2.56 2.36
N ALA A 132 -16.28 -2.72 1.41
CA ALA A 132 -16.13 -1.82 0.26
C ALA A 132 -17.38 -1.84 -0.64
N MET A 133 -17.92 -3.02 -0.92
CA MET A 133 -19.14 -3.19 -1.72
C MET A 133 -20.37 -2.55 -1.06
N VAL A 134 -20.55 -2.68 0.26
CA VAL A 134 -21.66 -2.02 0.99
C VAL A 134 -21.59 -0.50 0.81
N ARG A 135 -20.40 0.08 0.88
CA ARG A 135 -20.18 1.55 0.78
C ARG A 135 -19.83 2.03 -0.64
N TYR A 136 -19.95 1.16 -1.64
CA TYR A 136 -19.49 1.42 -3.00
C TYR A 136 -20.05 2.70 -3.65
N GLN A 137 -21.32 3.05 -3.38
CA GLN A 137 -21.90 4.29 -3.90
C GLN A 137 -21.67 5.51 -2.99
N ASP A 138 -21.35 5.27 -1.72
CA ASP A 138 -21.21 6.30 -0.70
C ASP A 138 -19.77 6.83 -0.57
N ASP A 139 -18.77 6.03 -0.95
CA ASP A 139 -17.35 6.38 -0.82
C ASP A 139 -16.62 6.22 -2.17
N LEU A 140 -16.14 7.34 -2.70
CA LEU A 140 -15.46 7.40 -3.99
C LEU A 140 -14.17 6.57 -4.03
N ASP A 141 -13.45 6.41 -2.90
CA ASP A 141 -12.23 5.59 -2.89
C ASP A 141 -12.57 4.12 -2.94
N LEU A 142 -13.54 3.68 -2.13
CA LEU A 142 -13.97 2.29 -2.11
C LEU A 142 -14.57 1.90 -3.45
N ARG A 143 -15.27 2.84 -4.10
CA ARG A 143 -15.71 2.70 -5.49
C ARG A 143 -14.55 2.46 -6.43
N PHE A 144 -13.58 3.39 -6.46
CA PHE A 144 -12.41 3.31 -7.33
C PHE A 144 -11.62 2.02 -7.12
N ILE A 145 -11.33 1.66 -5.86
CA ILE A 145 -10.60 0.44 -5.52
C ILE A 145 -11.37 -0.81 -5.97
N THR A 146 -12.68 -0.86 -5.73
CA THR A 146 -13.52 -2.00 -6.15
C THR A 146 -13.55 -2.12 -7.67
N ASP A 147 -13.71 -0.99 -8.38
CA ASP A 147 -13.72 -0.92 -9.84
C ASP A 147 -12.39 -1.39 -10.45
N GLU A 148 -11.27 -0.93 -9.90
CA GLU A 148 -9.93 -1.36 -10.32
C GLU A 148 -9.70 -2.85 -10.06
N ILE A 149 -10.14 -3.37 -8.91
CA ILE A 149 -10.02 -4.80 -8.60
C ILE A 149 -10.84 -5.62 -9.60
N GLN A 150 -12.11 -5.25 -9.84
CA GLN A 150 -13.00 -5.99 -10.74
C GLN A 150 -12.53 -5.96 -12.19
N SER A 151 -12.09 -4.79 -12.66
CA SER A 151 -11.60 -4.63 -14.03
C SER A 151 -10.27 -5.35 -14.27
N ASN A 152 -9.28 -5.19 -13.36
CA ASN A 152 -7.95 -5.78 -13.55
C ASN A 152 -7.92 -7.30 -13.32
N LEU A 153 -8.76 -7.82 -12.40
CA LEU A 153 -8.82 -9.25 -12.11
C LEU A 153 -9.94 -9.98 -12.87
N GLN A 154 -10.72 -9.26 -13.68
CA GLN A 154 -11.82 -9.81 -14.49
C GLN A 154 -12.76 -10.69 -13.65
N CYS A 155 -13.29 -10.08 -12.59
CA CYS A 155 -14.09 -10.75 -11.56
C CYS A 155 -15.28 -9.87 -11.14
N CYS A 156 -16.26 -10.45 -10.46
CA CYS A 156 -17.41 -9.71 -9.95
C CYS A 156 -17.80 -10.19 -8.55
N GLY A 157 -17.95 -9.24 -7.62
CA GLY A 157 -18.22 -9.52 -6.21
C GLY A 157 -17.04 -10.17 -5.47
N ALA A 158 -17.23 -10.52 -4.20
CA ALA A 158 -16.16 -11.05 -3.36
C ALA A 158 -15.89 -12.53 -3.67
N ASP A 159 -16.91 -13.36 -3.48
CA ASP A 159 -16.93 -14.78 -3.83
C ASP A 159 -17.63 -15.01 -5.17
N ASN A 160 -18.66 -14.22 -5.47
CA ASN A 160 -19.41 -14.29 -6.73
C ASN A 160 -20.23 -13.01 -7.00
N TYR A 161 -20.75 -12.89 -8.22
CA TYR A 161 -21.49 -11.71 -8.69
C TYR A 161 -22.77 -11.40 -7.89
N ARG A 162 -23.37 -12.35 -7.16
CA ARG A 162 -24.57 -12.11 -6.34
C ARG A 162 -24.27 -11.44 -5.00
N ASP A 163 -22.99 -11.35 -4.61
CA ASP A 163 -22.60 -10.60 -3.40
C ASP A 163 -23.02 -9.12 -3.46
N TRP A 164 -23.30 -8.59 -4.66
CA TRP A 164 -23.85 -7.25 -4.84
C TRP A 164 -25.23 -7.05 -4.21
N GLU A 165 -25.95 -8.10 -3.81
CA GLU A 165 -27.21 -8.01 -3.07
C GLU A 165 -27.06 -7.28 -1.71
N ILE A 166 -25.85 -7.27 -1.13
CA ILE A 166 -25.58 -6.57 0.14
C ILE A 166 -25.62 -5.04 0.01
N ASN A 167 -25.49 -4.51 -1.20
CA ASN A 167 -25.49 -3.08 -1.46
C ASN A 167 -26.92 -2.56 -1.66
N ILE A 168 -27.30 -1.49 -0.97
CA ILE A 168 -28.66 -0.95 -0.98
C ILE A 168 -29.19 -0.52 -2.36
N TYR A 169 -28.30 -0.23 -3.31
CA TYR A 169 -28.66 0.18 -4.68
C TYR A 169 -28.77 -1.01 -5.65
N TYR A 170 -28.00 -2.06 -5.43
CA TYR A 170 -27.97 -3.26 -6.28
C TYR A 170 -28.82 -4.41 -5.74
N ASN A 171 -29.29 -4.31 -4.50
CA ASN A 171 -30.25 -5.23 -3.92
C ASN A 171 -31.50 -5.35 -4.81
N CYS A 172 -31.99 -6.56 -5.01
CA CYS A 172 -33.16 -6.82 -5.85
C CYS A 172 -34.46 -6.18 -5.37
N SER A 173 -34.56 -5.87 -4.08
CA SER A 173 -35.71 -5.17 -3.50
C SER A 173 -35.59 -3.65 -3.61
N ALA A 174 -34.48 -3.12 -4.16
CA ALA A 174 -34.30 -1.69 -4.33
C ALA A 174 -35.24 -1.14 -5.41
N PRO A 175 -35.77 0.09 -5.25
CA PRO A 175 -36.68 0.69 -6.23
C PRO A 175 -35.97 1.28 -7.46
N GLY A 176 -34.63 1.18 -7.55
CA GLY A 176 -33.82 1.83 -8.57
C GLY A 176 -33.53 0.96 -9.79
N VAL A 177 -33.09 1.58 -10.89
CA VAL A 177 -32.70 0.89 -12.14
C VAL A 177 -31.48 -0.04 -11.98
N LEU A 178 -30.73 0.13 -10.90
CA LEU A 178 -29.57 -0.71 -10.54
C LEU A 178 -29.97 -1.98 -9.77
N ALA A 179 -31.25 -2.11 -9.38
CA ALA A 179 -31.74 -3.26 -8.64
C ALA A 179 -31.49 -4.57 -9.40
N CYS A 180 -31.08 -5.61 -8.67
CA CYS A 180 -30.62 -6.88 -9.23
C CYS A 180 -29.47 -6.74 -10.24
N GLY A 181 -28.78 -5.62 -10.26
CA GLY A 181 -27.66 -5.38 -11.17
C GLY A 181 -26.31 -5.64 -10.54
N VAL A 182 -25.26 -5.43 -11.33
CA VAL A 182 -23.87 -5.32 -10.90
C VAL A 182 -23.24 -4.09 -11.55
N PRO A 183 -22.12 -3.55 -11.04
CA PRO A 183 -21.42 -2.46 -11.70
C PRO A 183 -20.93 -2.83 -13.10
N ALA A 184 -20.75 -1.81 -13.94
CA ALA A 184 -20.25 -1.99 -15.31
C ALA A 184 -18.84 -2.60 -15.38
N THR A 185 -18.03 -2.46 -14.32
CA THR A 185 -16.70 -3.07 -14.19
C THR A 185 -16.73 -4.61 -14.10
N CYS A 186 -17.89 -5.20 -13.83
CA CYS A 186 -18.10 -6.64 -13.90
C CYS A 186 -18.35 -7.19 -15.31
N CYS A 187 -18.46 -6.36 -16.34
CA CYS A 187 -18.86 -6.81 -17.68
C CYS A 187 -17.68 -7.35 -18.50
N VAL A 188 -17.93 -8.44 -19.24
CA VAL A 188 -16.90 -9.16 -20.01
C VAL A 188 -16.47 -8.38 -21.26
N ASP A 189 -17.44 -7.83 -21.98
CA ASP A 189 -17.20 -6.95 -23.12
C ASP A 189 -17.84 -5.59 -22.86
N PRO A 190 -17.12 -4.65 -22.22
CA PRO A 190 -17.66 -3.34 -21.95
C PRO A 190 -17.90 -2.50 -23.21
N LEU A 191 -17.45 -2.94 -24.40
CA LEU A 191 -17.54 -2.19 -25.65
C LEU A 191 -18.57 -2.79 -26.63
N GLU A 192 -19.14 -3.96 -26.34
CA GLU A 192 -20.19 -4.66 -27.12
C GLU A 192 -19.94 -4.58 -28.65
N ASN A 193 -18.74 -4.99 -29.10
CA ASN A 193 -18.28 -4.91 -30.51
C ASN A 193 -18.33 -3.50 -31.18
N GLY A 194 -18.34 -2.41 -30.42
CA GLY A 194 -18.45 -1.02 -30.91
C GLY A 194 -17.47 -0.03 -30.28
N THR A 195 -17.71 1.27 -30.48
CA THR A 195 -16.89 2.37 -29.94
C THR A 195 -17.50 3.03 -28.67
N VAL A 196 -18.59 2.49 -28.13
CA VAL A 196 -19.34 3.08 -27.01
C VAL A 196 -19.31 2.12 -25.82
N TRP A 197 -18.93 2.63 -24.65
CA TRP A 197 -18.95 1.87 -23.40
C TRP A 197 -20.39 1.50 -23.01
N ASN A 198 -20.72 0.21 -22.99
CA ASN A 198 -21.98 -0.31 -22.48
C ASN A 198 -21.94 -0.30 -20.95
N SER A 199 -22.44 0.78 -20.35
CA SER A 199 -22.59 0.91 -18.89
C SER A 199 -23.82 0.17 -18.33
N GLN A 200 -24.63 -0.45 -19.19
CA GLN A 200 -25.90 -1.09 -18.83
C GLN A 200 -25.86 -2.63 -18.86
N CYS A 201 -24.76 -3.24 -19.31
CA CYS A 201 -24.56 -4.69 -19.33
C CYS A 201 -24.84 -5.38 -17.97
N GLY A 202 -24.57 -4.69 -16.86
CA GLY A 202 -24.78 -5.22 -15.51
C GLY A 202 -26.23 -5.13 -15.02
N VAL A 203 -27.15 -4.46 -15.72
CA VAL A 203 -28.53 -4.25 -15.26
C VAL A 203 -29.30 -5.57 -15.26
N GLY A 204 -29.90 -5.93 -14.12
CA GLY A 204 -30.65 -7.17 -13.96
C GLY A 204 -29.79 -8.45 -14.01
N ALA A 205 -28.45 -8.33 -14.03
CA ALA A 205 -27.56 -9.46 -14.21
C ALA A 205 -27.70 -10.53 -13.12
N GLN A 206 -28.12 -10.17 -11.90
CA GLN A 206 -28.37 -11.12 -10.81
C GLN A 206 -29.56 -12.05 -11.09
N GLN A 207 -30.50 -11.68 -11.96
CA GLN A 207 -31.67 -12.49 -12.33
C GLN A 207 -31.40 -13.44 -13.51
N LEU A 208 -30.28 -13.27 -14.22
CA LEU A 208 -29.94 -14.12 -15.34
C LEU A 208 -29.52 -15.52 -14.86
N ASP A 209 -29.90 -16.53 -15.62
CA ASP A 209 -29.35 -17.88 -15.47
C ASP A 209 -27.83 -17.84 -15.72
N GLU A 210 -27.06 -18.66 -15.00
CA GLU A 210 -25.57 -18.66 -15.08
C GLU A 210 -25.06 -18.83 -16.52
N PHE A 211 -25.76 -19.64 -17.33
CA PHE A 211 -25.41 -19.85 -18.74
C PHE A 211 -25.52 -18.58 -19.60
N THR A 212 -26.45 -17.68 -19.26
CA THR A 212 -26.63 -16.39 -19.93
C THR A 212 -25.74 -15.34 -19.28
N ALA A 213 -25.57 -15.38 -17.96
CA ALA A 213 -24.74 -14.42 -17.24
C ALA A 213 -23.26 -14.50 -17.64
N GLN A 214 -22.71 -15.70 -17.88
CA GLN A 214 -21.29 -15.88 -18.28
C GLN A 214 -20.88 -15.17 -19.57
N SER A 215 -21.82 -14.87 -20.48
CA SER A 215 -21.52 -14.16 -21.73
C SER A 215 -21.60 -12.64 -21.59
N VAL A 216 -22.09 -12.13 -20.46
CA VAL A 216 -22.30 -10.69 -20.22
C VAL A 216 -21.40 -10.19 -19.08
N ILE A 217 -21.26 -10.96 -18.01
CA ILE A 217 -20.53 -10.59 -16.79
C ILE A 217 -19.55 -11.68 -16.34
N PHE A 218 -18.52 -11.26 -15.59
CA PHE A 218 -17.63 -12.19 -14.92
C PHE A 218 -18.36 -12.87 -13.75
N LEU A 219 -18.47 -14.20 -13.79
CA LEU A 219 -19.14 -14.96 -12.71
C LEU A 219 -18.26 -15.16 -11.47
N GLY A 220 -16.94 -15.22 -11.67
CA GLY A 220 -15.98 -15.53 -10.61
C GLY A 220 -15.79 -14.38 -9.62
N GLY A 221 -15.74 -14.69 -8.33
CA GLY A 221 -15.41 -13.73 -7.29
C GLY A 221 -13.96 -13.27 -7.34
N CYS A 222 -13.75 -12.04 -6.89
CA CYS A 222 -12.43 -11.42 -6.89
C CYS A 222 -11.49 -12.01 -5.85
N LEU A 223 -11.96 -12.66 -4.79
CA LEU A 223 -11.06 -13.34 -3.84
C LEU A 223 -10.27 -14.46 -4.51
N GLY A 224 -10.96 -15.31 -5.30
CA GLY A 224 -10.29 -16.32 -6.11
C GLY A 224 -9.42 -15.72 -7.22
N GLY A 225 -9.80 -14.55 -7.75
CA GLY A 225 -8.96 -13.76 -8.65
C GLY A 225 -7.66 -13.28 -7.98
N ILE A 226 -7.75 -12.72 -6.77
CA ILE A 226 -6.62 -12.26 -5.97
C ILE A 226 -5.68 -13.42 -5.66
N SER A 227 -6.21 -14.57 -5.23
CA SER A 227 -5.39 -15.76 -4.97
C SER A 227 -4.59 -16.18 -6.21
N ARG A 228 -5.25 -16.29 -7.37
CA ARG A 228 -4.58 -16.62 -8.64
C ARG A 228 -3.55 -15.57 -9.05
N TRP A 229 -3.86 -14.29 -8.86
CA TRP A 229 -2.93 -13.21 -9.16
C TRP A 229 -1.68 -13.29 -8.28
N ILE A 230 -1.85 -13.58 -6.99
CA ILE A 230 -0.75 -13.79 -6.03
C ILE A 230 0.08 -14.99 -6.45
N GLU A 231 -0.53 -16.14 -6.74
CA GLU A 231 0.18 -17.34 -7.20
C GLU A 231 0.98 -17.08 -8.49
N GLN A 232 0.41 -16.32 -9.42
CA GLN A 232 1.07 -15.97 -10.68
C GLN A 232 2.25 -14.99 -10.47
N HIS A 233 2.17 -14.12 -9.47
CA HIS A 233 3.17 -13.07 -9.21
C HIS A 233 4.01 -13.31 -7.94
N GLU A 234 3.93 -14.50 -7.34
CA GLU A 234 4.57 -14.80 -6.05
C GLU A 234 6.08 -14.53 -6.07
N GLY A 235 6.74 -14.85 -7.19
CA GLY A 235 8.17 -14.63 -7.36
C GLY A 235 8.55 -13.14 -7.36
N LEU A 236 7.73 -12.30 -7.97
CA LEU A 236 7.94 -10.85 -7.97
C LEU A 236 7.70 -10.26 -6.58
N ILE A 237 6.59 -10.66 -5.93
CA ILE A 237 6.25 -10.21 -4.57
C ILE A 237 7.34 -10.61 -3.58
N GLY A 238 7.80 -11.86 -3.64
CA GLY A 238 8.90 -12.36 -2.80
C GLY A 238 10.20 -11.61 -3.05
N THR A 239 10.54 -11.35 -4.32
CA THR A 239 11.75 -10.61 -4.69
C THR A 239 11.72 -9.18 -4.13
N VAL A 240 10.59 -8.46 -4.31
CA VAL A 240 10.43 -7.11 -3.76
C VAL A 240 10.56 -7.13 -2.23
N GLY A 241 9.95 -8.10 -1.55
CA GLY A 241 10.07 -8.26 -0.10
C GLY A 241 11.51 -8.43 0.38
N ILE A 242 12.29 -9.30 -0.29
CA ILE A 242 13.70 -9.55 0.01
C ILE A 242 14.55 -8.30 -0.23
N VAL A 243 14.32 -7.59 -1.34
CA VAL A 243 15.05 -6.34 -1.65
C VAL A 243 14.78 -5.29 -0.58
N VAL A 244 13.52 -5.10 -0.17
CA VAL A 244 13.16 -4.14 0.89
C VAL A 244 13.84 -4.51 2.21
N LEU A 245 13.82 -5.79 2.62
CA LEU A 245 14.52 -6.25 3.82
C LEU A 245 16.04 -5.99 3.73
N GLY A 246 16.65 -6.30 2.58
CA GLY A 246 18.07 -6.07 2.35
C GLY A 246 18.45 -4.59 2.45
N VAL A 247 17.65 -3.69 1.89
CA VAL A 247 17.84 -2.23 1.98
C VAL A 247 17.71 -1.74 3.42
N GLN A 248 16.74 -2.24 4.18
CA GLN A 248 16.58 -1.88 5.60
C GLN A 248 17.77 -2.35 6.45
N ILE A 249 18.23 -3.60 6.26
CA ILE A 249 19.39 -4.15 6.96
C ILE A 249 20.65 -3.35 6.62
N LEU A 250 20.87 -3.05 5.34
CA LEU A 250 22.00 -2.23 4.90
C LEU A 250 21.94 -0.83 5.52
N THR A 251 20.75 -0.24 5.59
CA THR A 251 20.54 1.09 6.20
C THR A 251 20.90 1.07 7.68
N VAL A 252 20.47 0.05 8.44
CA VAL A 252 20.85 -0.13 9.85
C VAL A 252 22.36 -0.34 9.98
N PHE A 253 22.97 -1.15 9.12
CA PHE A 253 24.41 -1.39 9.13
C PHE A 253 25.20 -0.09 8.90
N ILE A 254 24.84 0.69 7.89
CA ILE A 254 25.48 1.99 7.61
C ILE A 254 25.28 2.95 8.78
N THR A 255 24.07 2.99 9.35
CA THR A 255 23.71 3.86 10.47
C THR A 255 24.52 3.55 11.73
N THR A 256 24.69 2.27 12.05
CA THR A 256 25.49 1.81 13.19
C THR A 256 26.98 2.12 13.02
N ARG A 257 27.55 1.90 11.83
CA ARG A 257 28.94 2.25 11.52
C ARG A 257 29.20 3.75 11.59
N LEU A 258 28.26 4.55 11.08
CA LEU A 258 28.32 6.00 11.20
C LEU A 258 28.25 6.43 12.67
N LEU A 259 27.40 5.80 13.47
CA LEU A 259 27.27 6.10 14.89
C LEU A 259 28.55 5.80 15.68
N GLU A 260 29.16 4.63 15.46
CA GLU A 260 30.44 4.26 16.06
C GLU A 260 31.54 5.27 15.71
N SER A 261 31.60 5.68 14.43
CA SER A 261 32.58 6.65 13.94
C SER A 261 32.41 8.03 14.59
N ILE A 262 31.16 8.52 14.73
CA ILE A 262 30.85 9.79 15.40
C ILE A 262 31.27 9.73 16.88
N GLN A 263 30.98 8.62 17.57
CA GLN A 263 31.35 8.46 18.97
C GLN A 263 32.86 8.43 19.16
N TRP A 264 33.58 7.72 18.28
CA TRP A 264 35.04 7.69 18.30
C TRP A 264 35.62 9.10 18.11
N TYR A 265 35.16 9.85 17.10
CA TYR A 265 35.64 11.21 16.87
C TYR A 265 35.33 12.17 18.04
N LYS A 266 34.20 12.00 18.73
CA LYS A 266 33.86 12.78 19.94
C LYS A 266 34.71 12.44 21.16
N VAL A 267 35.25 11.22 21.25
CA VAL A 267 36.12 10.79 22.36
C VAL A 267 37.58 11.20 22.14
N TYR A 268 38.05 11.18 20.89
CA TYR A 268 39.45 11.46 20.53
C TYR A 268 39.73 12.92 20.09
N ARG A 269 38.70 13.77 20.05
CA ARG A 269 38.83 15.22 19.84
C ARG A 269 38.72 15.96 21.16
#